data_AF-A0A7S1D136-F1
#
_entry.id   AF-A0A7S1D136-F1
#
_cell.length_a   1.000
_cell.length_b   1.000
_cell.length_c   1.000
_cell.angle_alpha   90.00
_cell.angle_beta   90.00
_cell.angle_gamma   90.00
#
_symmetry.space_group_name_H-M   'P 1'
#
loop_
_entity.id
_entity.type
_entity.pdbx_description
1 polymer ?
#
loop_
_entity_poly.entity_id
_entity_poly.type
_entity_poly.pdbx_seq_one_letter_code
_entity_poly.pdbx_strand_id
1 'polypeptide(L)'
;MVTLSQGGAALSLLLLWMATSGVSGFVLPILRNHVGERGFEPLFMGQRGKRIKKEKKRAMREPTPPRIETPYGPIRLNKPPRKCEKCSGRGMLRCHVCEGRGVVRKTGSSKSNRVEMRNVVGSQWTSVHTREGHRHYRVAEMMGSPKKKNVQLRMGNCCGDPISFWVPVDELKNKSLWRKGWVTLEDIIRADGGELLDVAICFRCKGDRVLQCLDCGGTGMIESYEPLHN
;
A
#
# COMPACT_ATOMS: atom_id res chain seq x y z
N MET A 1 29.20 -8.63 45.03
CA MET A 1 28.94 -7.28 45.58
C MET A 1 28.03 -6.57 44.60
N VAL A 2 26.75 -6.42 44.97
CA VAL A 2 25.69 -5.81 44.17
C VAL A 2 25.26 -4.58 44.93
N THR A 3 25.25 -3.41 44.30
CA THR A 3 24.70 -2.18 44.88
C THR A 3 23.62 -1.63 43.94
N LEU A 4 22.37 -1.75 44.40
CA LEU A 4 21.20 -1.01 43.94
C LEU A 4 21.22 0.38 44.59
N SER A 5 20.93 1.45 43.84
CA SER A 5 20.58 2.75 44.42
C SER A 5 19.17 3.19 43.99
N GLN A 6 18.40 3.52 45.02
CA GLN A 6 17.02 3.99 45.03
C GLN A 6 16.89 5.45 44.59
N GLY A 7 15.66 5.87 44.28
CA GLY A 7 15.29 7.29 44.20
C GLY A 7 13.88 7.51 43.65
N GLY A 8 12.87 7.27 44.47
CA GLY A 8 11.47 7.59 44.18
C GLY A 8 10.89 8.48 45.28
N ALA A 9 10.13 9.50 44.86
CA ALA A 9 9.28 10.41 45.63
C ALA A 9 8.41 11.17 44.60
N ALA A 10 7.15 11.56 44.78
CA ALA A 10 6.20 11.46 45.88
C ALA A 10 4.83 12.03 45.40
N LEU A 11 3.73 11.55 46.02
CA LEU A 11 2.51 12.25 46.50
C LEU A 11 1.68 13.12 45.51
N SER A 12 0.34 13.13 45.46
CA SER A 12 -0.72 13.08 46.48
C SER A 12 -2.04 12.62 45.80
N LEU A 13 -2.84 11.69 46.33
CA LEU A 13 -3.83 11.79 47.43
C LEU A 13 -4.95 12.83 47.22
N LEU A 14 -6.16 12.35 46.90
CA LEU A 14 -7.39 12.64 47.68
C LEU A 14 -8.55 11.70 47.28
N LEU A 15 -8.93 10.88 48.26
CA LEU A 15 -10.20 10.16 48.42
C LEU A 15 -11.35 11.19 48.63
N LEU A 16 -12.65 10.90 48.56
CA LEU A 16 -13.40 9.97 49.43
C LEU A 16 -14.92 10.05 49.10
N TRP A 17 -15.59 8.88 49.06
CA TRP A 17 -16.95 8.54 49.60
C TRP A 17 -18.22 9.31 49.17
N MET A 18 -19.46 8.81 49.30
CA MET A 18 -20.21 7.53 49.40
C MET A 18 -21.65 7.95 49.79
N ALA A 19 -22.63 7.03 49.65
CA ALA A 19 -23.92 6.98 50.36
C ALA A 19 -25.09 7.87 49.80
N THR A 20 -26.10 7.30 49.11
CA THR A 20 -27.32 6.57 49.57
C THR A 20 -28.40 7.43 50.24
N SER A 21 -29.60 7.45 49.65
CA SER A 21 -30.89 7.38 50.38
C SER A 21 -32.04 7.10 49.40
N GLY A 22 -32.87 6.10 49.70
CA GLY A 22 -34.16 5.88 49.05
C GLY A 22 -35.32 6.37 49.91
N VAL A 23 -36.51 6.53 49.34
CA VAL A 23 -37.77 6.55 50.11
C VAL A 23 -38.98 6.12 49.25
N SER A 24 -39.73 5.16 49.81
CA SER A 24 -41.20 5.00 49.86
C SER A 24 -42.07 5.05 48.59
N GLY A 25 -42.87 4.00 48.44
CA GLY A 25 -43.93 3.87 47.46
C GLY A 25 -45.27 4.52 47.81
N PHE A 26 -46.18 4.47 46.85
CA PHE A 26 -47.61 4.70 46.98
C PHE A 26 -48.37 3.71 46.08
N VAL A 27 -49.52 3.28 46.58
CA VAL A 27 -50.38 2.20 46.10
C VAL A 27 -51.63 2.79 45.42
N LEU A 28 -51.96 2.27 44.21
CA LEU A 28 -53.25 2.22 43.49
C LEU A 28 -53.90 3.56 43.02
N PRO A 29 -54.77 3.60 41.97
CA PRO A 29 -55.68 2.54 41.53
C PRO A 29 -55.85 2.29 40.00
N ILE A 30 -56.54 1.19 39.74
CA ILE A 30 -57.14 0.72 38.49
C ILE A 30 -58.12 1.78 37.95
N LEU A 31 -57.90 2.23 36.70
CA LEU A 31 -58.96 2.84 35.88
C LEU A 31 -58.92 2.26 34.46
N ARG A 32 -59.98 1.51 34.15
CA ARG A 32 -60.50 1.22 32.81
C ARG A 32 -60.42 2.46 31.93
N ASN A 33 -59.82 2.34 30.75
CA ASN A 33 -60.05 3.30 29.68
C ASN A 33 -60.56 2.59 28.43
N HIS A 34 -61.67 3.15 27.97
CA HIS A 34 -62.51 2.72 26.87
C HIS A 34 -61.73 2.57 25.55
N VAL A 35 -62.08 1.52 24.83
CA VAL A 35 -61.90 1.39 23.38
C VAL A 35 -62.74 2.50 22.74
N GLY A 36 -62.11 3.65 22.48
CA GLY A 36 -62.65 4.67 21.60
C GLY A 36 -62.19 4.38 20.17
N GLU A 37 -63.12 4.01 19.32
CA GLU A 37 -62.98 4.02 17.86
C GLU A 37 -62.63 5.45 17.41
N ARG A 38 -61.34 5.76 17.33
CA ARG A 38 -60.87 6.96 16.65
C ARG A 38 -60.91 6.67 15.16
N GLY A 39 -61.88 7.30 14.49
CA GLY A 39 -61.97 7.38 13.04
C GLY A 39 -60.60 7.65 12.43
N PHE A 40 -60.24 6.83 11.44
CA PHE A 40 -59.00 6.92 10.70
C PHE A 40 -59.06 8.19 9.83
N GLU A 41 -58.64 9.32 10.37
CA GLU A 41 -58.39 10.51 9.54
C GLU A 41 -57.35 10.12 8.47
N PRO A 42 -57.65 10.34 7.18
CA PRO A 42 -56.67 10.09 6.13
C PRO A 42 -55.52 11.08 6.32
N LEU A 43 -54.43 10.62 6.94
CA LEU A 43 -53.17 11.34 7.03
C LEU A 43 -52.80 11.85 5.64
N PHE A 44 -52.97 13.16 5.44
CA PHE A 44 -52.48 13.85 4.25
C PHE A 44 -50.99 13.54 4.14
N MET A 45 -50.62 12.64 3.24
CA MET A 45 -49.22 12.35 2.99
C MET A 45 -48.56 13.64 2.51
N GLY A 46 -47.68 14.20 3.35
CA GLY A 46 -46.80 15.29 2.98
C GLY A 46 -46.00 14.95 1.72
N GLN A 47 -45.35 15.95 1.12
CA GLN A 47 -44.62 15.80 -0.15
C GLN A 47 -43.65 14.59 -0.15
N ARG A 48 -43.04 14.27 0.99
CA ARG A 48 -42.21 13.07 1.20
C ARG A 48 -42.96 11.76 0.98
N GLY A 49 -44.18 11.62 1.52
CA GLY A 49 -45.02 10.42 1.36
C GLY A 49 -45.46 10.20 -0.08
N LYS A 50 -45.81 11.30 -0.79
CA LYS A 50 -46.12 11.25 -2.23
C LYS A 50 -44.92 10.78 -3.06
N ARG A 51 -43.70 11.23 -2.74
CA ARG A 51 -42.46 10.79 -3.38
C ARG A 51 -42.19 9.30 -3.15
N ILE A 52 -42.30 8.83 -1.91
CA ILE A 52 -42.12 7.40 -1.56
C ILE A 52 -43.13 6.52 -2.30
N LYS A 53 -44.42 6.92 -2.35
CA LYS A 53 -45.46 6.15 -3.07
C LYS A 53 -45.18 6.10 -4.57
N LYS A 54 -44.69 7.21 -5.16
CA LYS A 54 -44.29 7.27 -6.57
C LYS A 54 -43.08 6.38 -6.86
N GLU A 55 -42.07 6.37 -6.00
CA GLU A 55 -40.91 5.48 -6.09
C GLU A 55 -41.32 4.00 -5.96
N LYS A 56 -42.17 3.64 -4.98
CA LYS A 56 -42.73 2.29 -4.83
C LYS A 56 -43.49 1.84 -6.08
N LYS A 57 -44.35 2.71 -6.63
CA LYS A 57 -45.13 2.42 -7.83
C LYS A 57 -44.24 2.27 -9.07
N ARG A 58 -43.11 2.99 -9.13
CA ARG A 58 -42.12 2.85 -10.19
C ARG A 58 -41.36 1.53 -10.07
N ALA A 59 -40.90 1.17 -8.87
CA ALA A 59 -40.22 -0.10 -8.59
C ALA A 59 -41.12 -1.32 -8.88
N MET A 60 -42.42 -1.25 -8.59
CA MET A 60 -43.37 -2.33 -8.93
C MET A 60 -43.62 -2.48 -10.44
N ARG A 61 -43.32 -1.46 -11.24
CA ARG A 61 -43.45 -1.50 -12.71
C ARG A 61 -42.19 -2.04 -13.39
N GLU A 62 -41.08 -2.14 -12.67
CA GLU A 62 -39.88 -2.78 -13.20
C GLU A 62 -40.15 -4.28 -13.35
N PRO A 63 -39.81 -4.89 -14.51
CA PRO A 63 -40.02 -6.31 -14.74
C PRO A 63 -39.29 -7.12 -13.67
N THR A 64 -39.94 -8.16 -13.14
CA THR A 64 -39.32 -9.04 -12.16
C THR A 64 -38.10 -9.69 -12.81
N PRO A 65 -36.90 -9.61 -12.20
CA PRO A 65 -35.70 -10.19 -12.81
C PRO A 65 -35.90 -11.68 -13.08
N PRO A 66 -35.38 -12.20 -14.21
CA PRO A 66 -35.58 -13.58 -14.60
C PRO A 66 -35.07 -14.53 -13.52
N ARG A 67 -35.83 -15.61 -13.27
CA ARG A 67 -35.48 -16.68 -12.34
C ARG A 67 -34.55 -17.65 -13.04
N ILE A 68 -33.32 -17.79 -12.56
CA ILE A 68 -32.35 -18.75 -13.11
C ILE A 68 -32.47 -20.03 -12.29
N GLU A 69 -32.74 -21.15 -12.95
CA GLU A 69 -32.78 -22.47 -12.30
C GLU A 69 -31.35 -23.01 -12.18
N THR A 70 -30.95 -23.40 -10.96
CA THR A 70 -29.68 -24.07 -10.70
C THR A 70 -29.93 -25.39 -9.95
N PRO A 71 -28.99 -26.36 -9.97
CA PRO A 71 -29.14 -27.63 -9.25
C PRO A 71 -29.36 -27.49 -7.73
N TYR A 72 -29.03 -26.32 -7.17
CA TYR A 72 -29.14 -26.01 -5.75
C TYR A 72 -30.38 -25.16 -5.41
N GLY A 73 -31.23 -24.88 -6.39
CA GLY A 73 -32.44 -24.08 -6.26
C GLY A 73 -32.48 -22.85 -7.17
N PRO A 74 -33.61 -22.14 -7.20
CA PRO A 74 -33.82 -20.97 -8.04
C PRO A 74 -33.11 -19.72 -7.49
N ILE A 75 -32.28 -19.08 -8.30
CA ILE A 75 -31.60 -17.82 -7.95
C ILE A 75 -32.32 -16.66 -8.63
N ARG A 76 -32.58 -15.59 -7.87
CA ARG A 76 -33.04 -14.29 -8.42
C ARG A 76 -31.94 -13.25 -8.25
N LEU A 77 -31.54 -12.61 -9.34
CA LEU A 77 -30.64 -11.46 -9.34
C LEU A 77 -31.43 -10.22 -8.88
N ASN A 78 -31.62 -10.07 -7.57
CA ASN A 78 -32.43 -8.97 -7.02
C ASN A 78 -31.67 -7.65 -6.89
N LYS A 79 -30.34 -7.65 -6.98
CA LYS A 79 -29.52 -6.45 -6.87
C LYS A 79 -28.76 -6.20 -8.16
N PRO A 80 -28.72 -4.94 -8.64
CA PRO A 80 -27.84 -4.57 -9.72
C PRO A 80 -26.38 -4.87 -9.31
N PRO A 81 -25.52 -5.29 -10.25
CA PRO A 81 -24.12 -5.56 -9.97
C PRO A 81 -23.48 -4.33 -9.32
N ARG A 82 -22.71 -4.58 -8.26
CA ARG A 82 -22.11 -3.50 -7.47
C ARG A 82 -20.76 -3.14 -8.06
N LYS A 83 -20.38 -1.87 -7.97
CA LYS A 83 -19.02 -1.45 -8.34
C LYS A 83 -18.02 -2.16 -7.43
N CYS A 84 -16.99 -2.76 -8.03
CA CYS A 84 -15.92 -3.39 -7.26
C CYS A 84 -15.25 -2.35 -6.37
N GLU A 85 -15.18 -2.62 -5.06
CA GLU A 85 -14.61 -1.69 -4.08
C GLU A 85 -13.10 -1.49 -4.29
N LYS A 86 -12.36 -2.56 -4.66
CA LYS A 86 -10.91 -2.48 -4.87
C LYS A 86 -10.51 -1.60 -6.05
N CYS A 87 -11.17 -1.73 -7.20
CA CYS A 87 -10.86 -0.90 -8.37
C CYS A 87 -11.78 0.31 -8.55
N SER A 88 -12.76 0.48 -7.66
CA SER A 88 -13.79 1.52 -7.70
C SER A 88 -14.55 1.57 -9.04
N GLY A 89 -14.81 0.40 -9.63
CA GLY A 89 -15.49 0.32 -10.94
C GLY A 89 -14.60 0.38 -12.18
N ARG A 90 -13.29 0.59 -12.06
CA ARG A 90 -12.39 0.74 -13.23
C ARG A 90 -11.99 -0.56 -13.93
N GLY A 91 -12.13 -1.71 -13.27
CA GLY A 91 -11.63 -3.00 -13.76
C GLY A 91 -10.10 -3.16 -13.72
N MET A 92 -9.35 -2.07 -13.61
CA MET A 92 -7.89 -2.05 -13.58
C MET A 92 -7.36 -1.40 -12.30
N LEU A 93 -6.24 -1.91 -11.81
CA LEU A 93 -5.49 -1.40 -10.66
C LEU A 93 -4.14 -0.88 -11.13
N ARG A 94 -3.68 0.23 -10.55
CA ARG A 94 -2.31 0.70 -10.76
C ARG A 94 -1.35 -0.39 -10.25
N CYS A 95 -0.34 -0.74 -11.04
CA CYS A 95 0.63 -1.75 -10.62
C CYS A 95 1.33 -1.28 -9.34
N HIS A 96 1.17 -2.03 -8.25
CA HIS A 96 1.75 -1.71 -6.95
C HIS A 96 3.29 -1.83 -6.94
N VAL A 97 3.86 -2.67 -7.80
CA VAL A 97 5.30 -2.91 -7.87
C VAL A 97 6.04 -1.72 -8.49
N CYS A 98 5.56 -1.21 -9.63
CA CYS A 98 6.19 -0.08 -10.30
C CYS A 98 5.50 1.25 -10.00
N GLU A 99 4.45 1.26 -9.18
CA GLU A 99 3.59 2.41 -8.91
C GLU A 99 3.13 3.06 -10.22
N GLY A 100 2.73 2.26 -11.21
CA GLY A 100 2.32 2.77 -12.53
C GLY A 100 3.41 3.43 -13.39
N ARG A 101 4.70 3.30 -13.06
CA ARG A 101 5.80 3.73 -13.95
C ARG A 101 6.00 2.80 -15.15
N GLY A 102 5.55 1.54 -15.06
CA GLY A 102 5.78 0.49 -16.06
C GLY A 102 7.18 -0.13 -15.99
N VAL A 103 8.05 0.44 -15.15
CA VAL A 103 9.44 0.04 -15.01
C VAL A 103 9.86 -0.03 -13.55
N VAL A 104 10.81 -0.91 -13.24
CA VAL A 104 11.36 -1.17 -11.90
C VAL A 104 12.88 -1.11 -11.97
N ARG A 105 13.53 -0.76 -10.86
CA ARG A 105 15.00 -0.76 -10.79
C ARG A 105 15.55 -2.20 -10.82
N LYS A 106 16.50 -2.52 -11.72
CA LYS A 106 17.22 -3.81 -11.77
C LYS A 106 17.90 -4.11 -10.43
N THR A 107 18.51 -3.10 -9.81
CA THR A 107 19.30 -3.21 -8.56
C THR A 107 18.45 -3.08 -7.28
N GLY A 108 17.15 -3.34 -7.37
CA GLY A 108 16.20 -3.21 -6.27
C GLY A 108 15.87 -1.76 -5.87
N SER A 109 15.07 -1.61 -4.81
CA SER A 109 14.53 -0.32 -4.35
C SER A 109 15.53 0.54 -3.58
N SER A 110 16.69 0.00 -3.17
CA SER A 110 17.68 0.76 -2.40
C SER A 110 18.17 1.97 -3.19
N LYS A 111 18.15 3.15 -2.56
CA LYS A 111 18.66 4.39 -3.14
C LYS A 111 20.19 4.42 -3.25
N SER A 112 20.89 3.63 -2.44
CA SER A 112 22.36 3.57 -2.36
C SER A 112 22.92 2.15 -2.56
N ASN A 113 24.18 2.06 -2.94
CA ASN A 113 24.91 0.80 -3.03
C ASN A 113 25.26 0.29 -1.63
N ARG A 114 25.05 -1.01 -1.41
CA ARG A 114 25.51 -1.69 -0.20
C ARG A 114 26.97 -2.09 -0.38
N VAL A 115 27.86 -1.37 0.31
CA VAL A 115 29.31 -1.64 0.36
C VAL A 115 29.61 -2.48 1.59
N GLU A 116 30.10 -3.70 1.39
CA GLU A 116 30.48 -4.61 2.47
C GLU A 116 31.98 -4.52 2.73
N MET A 117 32.37 -3.85 3.82
CA MET A 117 33.78 -3.55 4.11
C MET A 117 34.67 -4.79 4.23
N ARG A 118 34.11 -5.95 4.63
CA ARG A 118 34.87 -7.21 4.75
C ARG A 118 35.37 -7.73 3.40
N ASN A 119 34.59 -7.52 2.34
CA ASN A 119 34.83 -8.07 1.00
C ASN A 119 34.99 -6.94 -0.03
N VAL A 120 35.44 -5.76 0.42
CA VAL A 120 35.53 -4.58 -0.44
C VAL A 120 36.74 -4.67 -1.36
N VAL A 121 37.86 -5.20 -0.87
CA VAL A 121 39.05 -5.46 -1.71
C VAL A 121 38.72 -6.57 -2.70
N GLY A 122 39.04 -6.37 -3.97
CA GLY A 122 38.68 -7.26 -5.07
C GLY A 122 37.26 -7.07 -5.62
N SER A 123 36.43 -6.25 -4.99
CA SER A 123 35.09 -5.95 -5.51
C SER A 123 35.15 -5.14 -6.80
N GLN A 124 34.20 -5.40 -7.68
CA GLN A 124 34.11 -4.83 -9.03
C GLN A 124 33.12 -3.68 -9.05
N TRP A 125 33.45 -2.61 -9.75
CA TRP A 125 32.66 -1.39 -9.83
C TRP A 125 32.73 -0.78 -11.22
N THR A 126 31.60 -0.21 -11.64
CA THR A 126 31.50 0.55 -12.89
C THR A 126 31.16 2.00 -12.57
N SER A 127 31.95 2.95 -13.06
CA SER A 127 31.65 4.38 -12.94
C SER A 127 30.61 4.81 -13.98
N VAL A 128 29.65 5.63 -13.54
CA VAL A 128 28.60 6.18 -14.41
C VAL A 128 29.18 7.22 -15.38
N HIS A 129 30.18 7.98 -14.94
CA HIS A 129 30.93 8.90 -15.78
C HIS A 129 32.31 8.33 -16.07
N THR A 130 32.83 8.59 -17.29
CA THR A 130 34.19 8.20 -17.63
C THR A 130 35.17 8.93 -16.71
N ARG A 131 36.08 8.19 -16.05
CA ARG A 131 37.19 8.77 -15.28
C ARG A 131 38.49 8.27 -15.87
N GLU A 132 39.46 9.15 -16.12
CA GLU A 132 40.75 8.74 -16.70
C GLU A 132 40.59 7.89 -17.98
N GLY A 133 39.57 8.18 -18.82
CA GLY A 133 39.27 7.41 -20.03
C GLY A 133 38.62 6.03 -19.81
N HIS A 134 38.42 5.59 -18.57
CA HIS A 134 37.88 4.27 -18.23
C HIS A 134 36.58 4.34 -17.41
N ARG A 135 35.93 3.18 -17.28
CA ARG A 135 34.68 3.02 -16.51
C ARG A 135 34.69 1.81 -15.59
N HIS A 136 35.48 0.79 -15.89
CA HIS A 136 35.51 -0.47 -15.14
C HIS A 136 36.72 -0.50 -14.19
N TYR A 137 36.43 -0.62 -12.89
CA TYR A 137 37.45 -0.61 -11.85
C TYR A 137 37.26 -1.77 -10.88
N ARG A 138 38.38 -2.25 -10.32
CA ARG A 138 38.42 -3.18 -9.20
C ARG A 138 39.09 -2.50 -8.02
N VAL A 139 38.57 -2.72 -6.82
CA VAL A 139 39.23 -2.23 -5.60
C VAL A 139 40.51 -3.03 -5.37
N ALA A 140 41.65 -2.36 -5.45
CA ALA A 140 42.96 -2.96 -5.20
C ALA A 140 43.30 -2.97 -3.71
N GLU A 141 43.09 -1.85 -3.02
CA GLU A 141 43.48 -1.66 -1.62
C GLU A 141 42.45 -0.82 -0.87
N MET A 142 42.45 -0.95 0.45
CA MET A 142 41.65 -0.15 1.37
C MET A 142 42.57 0.52 2.38
N MET A 143 42.42 1.83 2.55
CA MET A 143 43.14 2.63 3.53
C MET A 143 42.17 3.22 4.55
N GLY A 144 42.60 3.28 5.81
CA GLY A 144 41.84 3.85 6.91
C GLY A 144 41.11 2.81 7.76
N SER A 145 40.54 3.28 8.88
CA SER A 145 39.81 2.42 9.81
C SER A 145 38.30 2.54 9.59
N PRO A 146 37.56 1.43 9.42
CA PRO A 146 36.11 1.46 9.24
C PRO A 146 35.38 2.09 10.44
N LYS A 147 35.99 2.11 11.63
CA LYS A 147 35.43 2.74 12.83
C LYS A 147 35.38 4.27 12.74
N LYS A 148 36.28 4.91 11.97
CA LYS A 148 36.42 6.37 11.90
C LYS A 148 35.75 7.01 10.68
N LYS A 149 35.00 6.25 9.87
CA LYS A 149 34.36 6.67 8.60
C LYS A 149 35.29 7.27 7.52
N ASN A 150 36.59 7.41 7.78
CA ASN A 150 37.58 7.92 6.83
C ASN A 150 38.22 6.80 6.01
N VAL A 151 37.38 5.94 5.41
CA VAL A 151 37.88 4.84 4.58
C VAL A 151 37.97 5.29 3.14
N GLN A 152 39.14 5.11 2.55
CA GLN A 152 39.41 5.35 1.14
C GLN A 152 39.77 4.03 0.45
N LEU A 153 39.38 3.90 -0.80
CA LEU A 153 39.58 2.71 -1.62
C LEU A 153 40.40 3.07 -2.83
N ARG A 154 41.46 2.31 -3.08
CA ARG A 154 42.27 2.42 -4.29
C ARG A 154 41.57 1.66 -5.40
N MET A 155 41.08 2.37 -6.39
CA MET A 155 40.43 1.82 -7.57
C MET A 155 41.50 1.59 -8.64
N GLY A 156 41.65 0.36 -9.10
CA GLY A 156 42.52 0.00 -10.24
C GLY A 156 41.68 -0.26 -11.48
N ASN A 157 42.07 0.31 -12.62
CA ASN A 157 41.43 0.05 -13.91
C ASN A 157 41.56 -1.44 -14.31
N CYS A 158 40.56 -1.97 -14.99
CA CYS A 158 40.54 -3.34 -15.50
C CYS A 158 40.57 -3.44 -17.04
N CYS A 159 40.35 -2.34 -17.76
CA CYS A 159 40.11 -2.37 -19.22
C CYS A 159 41.21 -1.75 -20.08
N GLY A 160 42.35 -1.38 -19.51
CA GLY A 160 43.44 -0.74 -20.24
C GLY A 160 44.63 -0.46 -19.34
N ASP A 161 45.21 0.74 -19.50
CA ASP A 161 46.41 1.13 -18.78
C ASP A 161 46.24 1.04 -17.26
N PRO A 162 47.31 0.68 -16.52
CA PRO A 162 47.28 0.50 -15.08
C PRO A 162 47.20 1.86 -14.37
N ILE A 163 46.03 2.49 -14.44
CA ILE A 163 45.72 3.73 -13.74
C ILE A 163 45.04 3.36 -12.42
N SER A 164 45.46 4.04 -11.34
CA SER A 164 44.83 3.89 -10.04
C SER A 164 44.63 5.22 -9.33
N PHE A 165 43.52 5.34 -8.61
CA PHE A 165 43.19 6.53 -7.83
C PHE A 165 42.42 6.16 -6.57
N TRP A 166 42.42 7.07 -5.59
CA TRP A 166 41.72 6.90 -4.32
C TRP A 166 40.33 7.50 -4.36
N VAL A 167 39.35 6.75 -3.84
CA VAL A 167 37.95 7.16 -3.77
C VAL A 167 37.43 6.97 -2.35
N PRO A 168 36.72 7.95 -1.76
CA PRO A 168 36.09 7.76 -0.46
C PRO A 168 34.93 6.75 -0.57
N VAL A 169 34.80 5.89 0.43
CA VAL A 169 33.74 4.86 0.48
C VAL A 169 32.33 5.43 0.32
N ASP A 170 32.08 6.64 0.82
CA ASP A 170 30.77 7.27 0.73
C ASP A 170 30.39 7.63 -0.72
N GLU A 171 31.37 7.88 -1.59
CA GLU A 171 31.14 8.09 -3.01
C GLU A 171 30.67 6.79 -3.69
N LEU A 172 31.25 5.64 -3.33
CA LEU A 172 30.84 4.33 -3.87
C LEU A 172 29.42 3.92 -3.45
N LYS A 173 28.93 4.44 -2.32
CA LYS A 173 27.52 4.26 -1.92
C LYS A 173 26.58 5.02 -2.85
N ASN A 174 27.03 6.06 -3.52
CA ASN A 174 26.19 6.85 -4.42
C ASN A 174 25.99 6.14 -5.77
N LYS A 175 24.74 5.74 -6.03
CA LYS A 175 24.32 5.06 -7.27
C LYS A 175 24.35 5.95 -8.52
N SER A 176 24.37 7.28 -8.36
CA SER A 176 24.51 8.19 -9.50
C SER A 176 25.94 8.26 -10.01
N LEU A 177 26.92 7.90 -9.17
CA LEU A 177 28.35 7.95 -9.52
C LEU A 177 28.91 6.56 -9.81
N TRP A 178 28.51 5.56 -9.02
CA TRP A 178 29.08 4.22 -9.05
C TRP A 178 28.00 3.14 -9.10
N ARG A 179 28.28 2.06 -9.83
CA ARG A 179 27.49 0.83 -9.90
C ARG A 179 28.33 -0.32 -9.40
N LYS A 180 27.73 -1.16 -8.55
CA LYS A 180 28.37 -2.39 -8.07
C LYS A 180 28.31 -3.45 -9.16
N GLY A 181 29.44 -4.10 -9.45
CA GLY A 181 29.59 -5.09 -10.50
C GLY A 181 29.89 -4.49 -11.88
N TRP A 182 29.94 -5.37 -12.87
CA TRP A 182 30.12 -4.99 -14.28
C TRP A 182 28.80 -4.60 -14.92
N VAL A 183 28.79 -3.45 -15.58
CA VAL A 183 27.69 -3.04 -16.46
C VAL A 183 28.14 -3.19 -17.92
N THR A 184 27.25 -3.71 -18.76
CA THR A 184 27.52 -3.96 -20.18
C THR A 184 27.65 -2.65 -20.95
N LEU A 185 28.40 -2.68 -22.04
CA LEU A 185 28.57 -1.53 -22.94
C LEU A 185 27.21 -1.04 -23.47
N GLU A 186 26.29 -1.94 -23.78
CA GLU A 186 24.94 -1.62 -24.24
C GLU A 186 24.14 -0.79 -23.22
N ASP A 187 24.21 -1.16 -21.93
CA ASP A 187 23.54 -0.42 -20.86
C ASP A 187 24.20 0.97 -20.65
N ILE A 188 25.50 1.09 -20.93
CA ILE A 188 26.24 2.37 -20.93
C ILE A 188 25.88 3.25 -22.13
N ILE A 189 25.79 2.67 -23.32
CA ILE A 189 25.41 3.36 -24.55
C ILE A 189 23.96 3.80 -24.46
N ARG A 190 23.04 2.94 -24.01
CA ARG A 190 21.62 3.31 -23.84
C ARG A 190 21.42 4.49 -22.89
N ALA A 191 22.39 4.76 -22.01
CA ALA A 191 22.34 5.93 -21.15
C ALA A 191 22.81 7.23 -21.84
N ASP A 192 23.48 7.18 -23.00
CA ASP A 192 23.89 8.34 -23.84
C ASP A 192 24.35 9.57 -23.05
N GLY A 193 25.26 9.38 -22.09
CA GLY A 193 25.81 10.46 -21.25
C GLY A 193 24.91 10.94 -20.12
N GLY A 194 23.68 10.43 -20.04
CA GLY A 194 22.77 10.55 -18.90
C GLY A 194 23.07 9.58 -17.76
N GLU A 195 22.25 9.62 -16.72
CA GLU A 195 22.36 8.68 -15.60
C GLU A 195 22.18 7.24 -16.11
N LEU A 196 23.06 6.33 -15.68
CA LEU A 196 22.93 4.90 -15.94
C LEU A 196 21.68 4.39 -15.23
N LEU A 197 20.53 4.49 -15.90
CA LEU A 197 19.24 4.17 -15.34
C LEU A 197 19.09 2.65 -15.33
N ASP A 198 19.15 2.05 -14.14
CA ASP A 198 18.91 0.62 -13.89
C ASP A 198 17.46 0.24 -14.18
N VAL A 199 16.89 0.61 -15.31
CA VAL A 199 15.46 0.53 -15.54
C VAL A 199 15.18 -0.77 -16.28
N ALA A 200 14.55 -1.72 -15.60
CA ALA A 200 13.98 -2.90 -16.20
C ALA A 200 12.49 -2.70 -16.41
N ILE A 201 11.95 -3.32 -17.46
CA ILE A 201 10.51 -3.46 -17.61
C ILE A 201 9.96 -4.13 -16.35
N CYS A 202 8.86 -3.60 -15.81
CA CYS A 202 8.26 -4.14 -14.60
C CYS A 202 7.85 -5.60 -14.85
N PHE A 203 8.45 -6.54 -14.12
CA PHE A 203 8.14 -7.96 -14.27
C PHE A 203 6.66 -8.31 -13.99
N ARG A 204 5.95 -7.46 -13.22
CA ARG A 204 4.54 -7.71 -12.84
C ARG A 204 3.55 -7.21 -13.88
N CYS A 205 3.70 -5.98 -14.37
CA CYS A 205 2.80 -5.41 -15.39
C CYS A 205 3.37 -5.44 -16.81
N LYS A 206 4.58 -5.97 -17.00
CA LYS A 206 5.28 -6.07 -18.30
C LYS A 206 5.39 -4.75 -19.09
N GLY A 207 5.23 -3.60 -18.44
CA GLY A 207 5.26 -2.27 -19.07
C GLY A 207 3.91 -1.56 -19.09
N ASP A 208 2.81 -2.28 -18.91
CA ASP A 208 1.44 -1.77 -19.09
C ASP A 208 0.99 -0.79 -17.99
N ARG A 209 1.76 -0.68 -16.89
CA ARG A 209 1.53 0.23 -15.74
C ARG A 209 0.30 -0.12 -14.89
N VAL A 210 -0.62 -0.89 -15.43
CA VAL A 210 -1.85 -1.36 -14.79
C VAL A 210 -1.88 -2.89 -14.70
N LEU A 211 -2.69 -3.40 -13.79
CA LEU A 211 -2.99 -4.82 -13.61
C LEU A 211 -4.51 -4.98 -13.64
N GLN A 212 -4.98 -6.06 -14.24
CA GLN A 212 -6.40 -6.42 -14.18
C GLN A 212 -6.80 -6.67 -12.72
N CYS A 213 -7.94 -6.14 -12.30
CA CYS A 213 -8.45 -6.36 -10.96
C CYS A 213 -8.89 -7.82 -10.82
N LEU A 214 -8.28 -8.53 -9.87
CA LEU A 214 -8.56 -9.96 -9.62
C LEU A 214 -9.98 -10.18 -9.09
N ASP A 215 -10.53 -9.23 -8.34
CA ASP A 215 -11.85 -9.39 -7.71
C ASP A 215 -13.01 -9.31 -8.70
N CYS A 216 -12.88 -8.50 -9.76
CA CYS A 216 -13.93 -8.35 -10.78
C CYS A 216 -13.52 -8.90 -12.14
N GLY A 217 -12.36 -9.56 -12.26
CA GLY A 217 -11.86 -10.08 -13.52
C GLY A 217 -11.73 -9.00 -14.61
N GLY A 218 -11.47 -7.74 -14.26
CA GLY A 218 -11.38 -6.65 -15.23
C GLY A 218 -12.68 -5.97 -15.62
N THR A 219 -13.85 -6.46 -15.20
CA THR A 219 -15.15 -5.86 -15.57
C THR A 219 -15.47 -4.58 -14.81
N GLY A 220 -14.84 -4.37 -13.65
CA GLY A 220 -15.14 -3.28 -12.72
C GLY A 220 -16.38 -3.51 -11.86
N MET A 221 -17.16 -4.56 -12.13
CA MET A 221 -18.40 -4.87 -11.45
C MET A 221 -18.30 -6.24 -10.76
N ILE A 222 -18.93 -6.37 -9.59
CA ILE A 222 -19.07 -7.65 -8.90
C ILE A 222 -20.54 -8.03 -8.94
N GLU A 223 -20.80 -9.21 -9.49
CA GLU A 223 -22.13 -9.80 -9.48
C GLU A 223 -22.51 -10.16 -8.04
N SER A 224 -23.58 -9.55 -7.53
CA SER A 224 -24.09 -9.89 -6.20
C SER A 224 -25.06 -11.05 -6.32
N TYR A 225 -24.59 -12.26 -6.04
CA TYR A 225 -25.43 -13.44 -5.86
C TYR A 225 -25.84 -13.52 -4.38
N GLU A 226 -26.97 -12.92 -4.02
CA GLU A 226 -27.64 -13.24 -2.76
C GLU A 226 -28.63 -14.39 -3.04
N PRO A 227 -28.36 -15.63 -2.59
CA PRO A 227 -29.37 -16.69 -2.67
C PRO A 227 -30.55 -16.29 -1.80
N LEU A 228 -31.75 -16.29 -2.38
CA LEU A 228 -32.97 -16.15 -1.61
C LEU A 228 -33.19 -17.45 -0.85
N HIS A 229 -32.89 -17.46 0.44
CA HIS A 229 -33.45 -18.47 1.33
C HIS A 229 -34.93 -18.12 1.50
N ASN A 230 -35.81 -18.96 0.94
CA ASN A 230 -37.24 -18.91 1.24
C ASN A 230 -37.50 -19.42 2.66
#